data_AF-A0A7Y0XWX9-F1
#
_entry.id   AF-A0A7Y0XWX9-F1
#
_cell.length_a   1.000
_cell.length_b   1.000
_cell.length_c   1.000
_cell.angle_alpha   90.00
_cell.angle_beta   90.00
_cell.angle_gamma   90.00
#
_symmetry.space_group_name_H-M   'P 1'
#
loop_
_entity.id
_entity.type
_entity.pdbx_description
1 polymer ?
#
loop_
_entity_poly.entity_id
_entity_poly.type
_entity_poly.pdbx_seq_one_letter_code
_entity_poly.pdbx_strand_id
1 'polypeptide(L)'
;MSVVNPEAIGLFGLMVTVWVFGLEQLGFGLDKDTDHAKLGRNLAHIALYFGGVAQLFTAACLYLFDVGMPPEARVYVGTIFATYGFFWVVVAMHFYNPGDKKIYAHLFLGIFFMTAVFSYKAIMMGKIWPLGTVLLLINVLTILLPFAWYKQNTLITKICGATNIAIGLCAIPLLFHSLGV
;
A
#
# COMPACT_ATOMS: atom_id res chain seq x y z
N MET A 1 -22.83 -11.71 18.13
CA MET A 1 -21.87 -10.58 18.08
C MET A 1 -21.72 -10.19 16.63
N SER A 2 -21.83 -8.90 16.28
CA SER A 2 -21.36 -8.45 14.96
C SER A 2 -19.87 -8.72 14.92
N VAL A 3 -19.44 -9.59 14.00
CA VAL A 3 -18.02 -9.88 13.83
C VAL A 3 -17.37 -8.60 13.34
N VAL A 4 -16.47 -8.03 14.14
CA VAL A 4 -15.69 -6.84 13.75
C VAL A 4 -14.75 -7.29 12.63
N ASN A 5 -14.88 -6.70 11.44
CA ASN A 5 -13.97 -6.98 10.33
C ASN A 5 -12.82 -5.94 10.30
N PRO A 6 -11.61 -6.28 10.79
CA PRO A 6 -10.49 -5.33 10.80
C PRO A 6 -9.95 -5.03 9.40
N GLU A 7 -10.30 -5.81 8.37
CA GLU A 7 -9.87 -5.56 6.99
C GLU A 7 -10.31 -4.17 6.50
N ALA A 8 -11.47 -3.68 6.97
CA ALA A 8 -11.98 -2.36 6.61
C ALA A 8 -11.00 -1.24 6.98
N ILE A 9 -10.32 -1.35 8.13
CA ILE A 9 -9.33 -0.37 8.59
C ILE A 9 -8.10 -0.38 7.67
N GLY A 10 -7.61 -1.58 7.34
CA GLY A 10 -6.43 -1.76 6.51
C GLY A 10 -6.67 -1.33 5.06
N LEU A 11 -7.84 -1.65 4.50
CA LEU A 11 -8.24 -1.25 3.15
C LEU A 11 -8.48 0.26 3.04
N PHE A 12 -9.11 0.86 4.05
CA PHE A 12 -9.23 2.31 4.14
C PHE A 12 -7.85 2.97 4.19
N GLY A 13 -6.96 2.47 5.04
CA GLY A 13 -5.58 2.95 5.16
C GLY A 13 -4.80 2.83 3.85
N LEU A 14 -4.91 1.69 3.16
CA LEU A 14 -4.34 1.48 1.83
C LEU A 14 -4.85 2.54 0.84
N MET A 15 -6.17 2.69 0.71
CA MET A 15 -6.80 3.56 -0.28
C MET A 15 -6.41 5.02 -0.09
N VAL A 16 -6.49 5.53 1.15
CA VAL A 16 -6.08 6.93 1.45
C VAL A 16 -4.62 7.14 1.06
N THR A 17 -3.74 6.20 1.43
CA THR A 17 -2.31 6.35 1.21
C THR A 17 -1.97 6.34 -0.27
N VAL A 18 -2.43 5.34 -1.02
CA VAL A 18 -2.12 5.23 -2.45
C VAL A 18 -2.75 6.38 -3.25
N TRP A 19 -3.93 6.87 -2.88
CA TRP A 19 -4.52 8.01 -3.57
C TRP A 19 -3.76 9.31 -3.34
N VAL A 20 -3.37 9.61 -2.09
CA VAL A 20 -2.57 10.81 -1.80
C VAL A 20 -1.21 10.75 -2.50
N PHE A 21 -0.50 9.62 -2.40
CA PHE A 21 0.78 9.45 -3.10
C PHE A 21 0.61 9.45 -4.62
N GLY A 22 -0.49 8.89 -5.14
CA GLY A 22 -0.80 8.86 -6.55
C GLY A 22 -1.01 10.26 -7.13
N LEU A 23 -1.81 11.09 -6.46
CA LEU A 23 -2.05 12.48 -6.84
C LEU A 23 -0.77 13.31 -6.81
N GLU A 24 0.05 13.12 -5.78
CA GLU A 24 1.35 13.77 -5.67
C GLU A 24 2.28 13.38 -6.83
N GLN A 25 2.41 12.09 -7.12
CA GLN A 25 3.25 11.59 -8.22
C GLN A 25 2.76 12.03 -9.61
N LEU A 26 1.46 12.31 -9.75
CA LEU A 26 0.86 12.88 -10.95
C LEU A 26 1.05 14.41 -11.04
N GLY A 27 1.43 15.06 -9.93
CA GLY A 27 1.66 16.50 -9.83
C GLY A 27 0.38 17.33 -9.71
N PHE A 28 -0.69 16.75 -9.16
CA PHE A 28 -1.94 17.49 -8.92
C PHE A 28 -1.74 18.55 -7.83
N GLY A 29 -2.04 19.81 -8.16
CA GLY A 29 -2.04 20.90 -7.19
C GLY A 29 -0.66 21.42 -6.79
N LEU A 30 0.42 20.99 -7.47
CA LEU A 30 1.75 21.57 -7.28
C LEU A 30 1.85 22.93 -7.99
N ASP A 31 2.27 23.95 -7.25
CA ASP A 31 2.61 25.28 -7.77
C ASP A 31 4.10 25.57 -7.60
N LYS A 32 4.56 26.71 -8.13
CA LYS A 32 5.97 27.11 -8.07
C LYS A 32 6.43 27.47 -6.66
N ASP A 33 5.49 27.76 -5.76
CA ASP A 33 5.74 28.21 -4.39
C ASP A 33 5.58 27.08 -3.37
N THR A 34 5.35 25.85 -3.85
CA THR A 34 5.13 24.67 -3.00
C THR A 34 6.39 24.35 -2.19
N ASP A 35 6.26 24.39 -0.87
CA ASP A 35 7.31 23.98 0.06
C ASP A 35 7.43 22.44 0.06
N HIS A 36 8.35 21.94 -0.75
CA HIS A 36 8.60 20.50 -0.89
C HIS A 36 9.04 19.82 0.42
N ALA A 37 9.61 20.57 1.38
CA ALA A 37 9.97 20.00 2.68
C ALA A 37 8.74 19.79 3.57
N LYS A 38 7.79 20.74 3.58
CA LYS A 38 6.49 20.55 4.25
C LYS A 38 5.67 19.46 3.59
N LEU A 39 5.65 19.43 2.26
CA LEU A 39 4.98 18.39 1.49
C LEU A 39 5.49 17.00 1.86
N GLY A 40 6.82 16.81 1.85
CA GLY A 40 7.45 15.55 2.25
C GLY A 40 7.05 15.12 3.67
N ARG A 41 7.03 16.04 4.65
CA ARG A 41 6.58 15.73 6.02
C ARG A 41 5.11 15.32 6.08
N ASN A 42 4.23 15.97 5.33
CA ASN A 42 2.82 15.60 5.30
C ASN A 42 2.60 14.24 4.63
N LEU A 43 3.33 13.94 3.56
CA LEU A 43 3.35 12.60 2.96
C LEU A 43 3.85 11.54 3.95
N ALA A 44 4.84 11.88 4.79
CA ALA A 44 5.31 11.01 5.87
C ALA A 44 4.19 10.69 6.88
N HIS A 45 3.39 11.69 7.27
CA HIS A 45 2.24 11.49 8.16
C HIS A 45 1.20 10.56 7.54
N ILE A 46 0.88 10.76 6.26
CA ILE A 46 -0.08 9.90 5.54
C ILE A 46 0.43 8.46 5.45
N ALA A 47 1.68 8.28 5.01
CA ALA A 47 2.33 6.97 4.97
C ALA A 47 2.34 6.30 6.35
N LEU A 48 2.68 7.02 7.43
CA LEU A 48 2.77 6.44 8.76
C LEU A 48 1.41 6.01 9.29
N TYR A 49 0.42 6.90 9.32
CA TYR A 49 -0.85 6.63 10.00
C TYR A 49 -1.79 5.75 9.17
N PHE A 50 -1.97 6.07 7.90
CA PHE A 50 -2.89 5.34 7.03
C PHE A 50 -2.20 4.14 6.38
N GLY A 51 -1.00 4.34 5.85
CA GLY A 51 -0.27 3.28 5.18
C GLY A 51 0.27 2.24 6.16
N GLY A 52 0.84 2.72 7.26
CA GLY A 52 1.54 1.92 8.26
C GLY A 52 0.63 1.42 9.38
N VAL A 53 0.26 2.31 10.30
CA VAL A 53 -0.43 1.99 11.56
C VAL A 53 -1.76 1.28 11.30
N ALA A 54 -2.60 1.80 10.40
CA ALA A 54 -3.90 1.17 10.10
C ALA A 54 -3.73 -0.27 9.60
N GLN A 55 -2.77 -0.53 8.70
CA GLN A 55 -2.53 -1.86 8.15
C GLN A 55 -1.85 -2.80 9.16
N LEU A 56 -0.87 -2.31 9.94
CA LEU A 56 -0.25 -3.09 11.01
C LEU A 56 -1.25 -3.46 12.11
N PHE A 57 -2.15 -2.54 12.44
CA PHE A 57 -3.24 -2.80 13.38
C PHE A 57 -4.19 -3.87 12.84
N THR A 58 -4.62 -3.76 11.57
CA THR A 58 -5.41 -4.81 10.92
C THR A 58 -4.72 -6.15 10.94
N ALA A 59 -3.43 -6.21 10.61
CA ALA A 59 -2.65 -7.44 10.65
C ALA A 59 -2.60 -8.04 12.06
N ALA A 60 -2.30 -7.22 13.07
CA ALA A 60 -2.31 -7.65 14.46
C ALA A 60 -3.67 -8.22 14.87
N CYS A 61 -4.77 -7.57 14.48
CA CYS A 61 -6.10 -8.08 14.76
C CYS A 61 -6.37 -9.44 14.11
N LEU A 62 -5.96 -9.63 12.85
CA LEU A 62 -6.12 -10.89 12.13
C LEU A 62 -5.31 -12.05 12.75
N TYR A 63 -4.13 -11.77 13.31
CA TYR A 63 -3.32 -12.78 13.98
C TYR A 63 -3.79 -13.09 15.41
N LEU A 64 -4.25 -12.09 16.15
CA LEU A 64 -4.48 -12.20 17.60
C LEU A 64 -5.93 -12.50 17.99
N PHE A 65 -6.90 -12.13 17.15
CA PHE A 65 -8.31 -12.27 17.47
C PHE A 65 -9.03 -13.21 16.51
N ASP A 66 -10.06 -13.90 17.02
CA ASP A 66 -11.03 -14.57 16.17
C ASP A 66 -11.98 -13.54 15.56
N VAL A 67 -11.88 -13.36 14.25
CA VAL A 67 -12.68 -12.42 13.46
C VAL A 67 -13.61 -13.16 12.50
N GLY A 68 -14.00 -14.39 12.81
CA GLY A 68 -14.95 -15.16 11.99
C GLY A 68 -14.40 -15.56 10.62
N MET A 69 -13.07 -15.56 10.46
CA MET A 69 -12.37 -15.95 9.23
C MET A 69 -11.57 -17.23 9.47
N PRO A 70 -11.52 -18.17 8.49
CA PRO A 70 -10.69 -19.37 8.59
C PRO A 70 -9.22 -19.05 8.93
N PRO A 71 -8.55 -19.84 9.78
CA PRO A 71 -7.18 -19.56 10.23
C PRO A 71 -6.19 -19.32 9.07
N GLU A 72 -6.25 -20.13 8.01
CA GLU A 72 -5.37 -20.01 6.85
C GLU A 72 -5.60 -18.72 6.05
N ALA A 73 -6.85 -18.23 6.01
CA ALA A 73 -7.20 -16.97 5.39
C ALA A 73 -6.73 -15.78 6.26
N ARG A 74 -6.88 -15.88 7.59
CA ARG A 74 -6.38 -14.86 8.54
C ARG A 74 -4.88 -14.69 8.44
N VAL A 75 -4.13 -15.78 8.41
CA VAL A 75 -2.67 -15.74 8.23
C VAL A 75 -2.33 -15.10 6.89
N TYR A 76 -2.99 -15.50 5.81
CA TYR A 76 -2.70 -14.98 4.48
C TYR A 76 -2.95 -13.47 4.36
N VAL A 77 -4.15 -13.03 4.72
CA VAL A 77 -4.55 -11.61 4.64
C VAL A 77 -3.78 -10.78 5.68
N GLY A 78 -3.56 -11.33 6.88
CA GLY A 78 -2.73 -10.72 7.92
C GLY A 78 -1.30 -10.47 7.46
N THR A 79 -0.66 -11.43 6.76
CA THR A 79 0.68 -11.25 6.20
C THR A 79 0.71 -10.15 5.13
N ILE A 80 -0.34 -10.05 4.30
CA ILE A 80 -0.46 -9.00 3.28
C ILE A 80 -0.47 -7.62 3.94
N PHE A 81 -1.35 -7.40 4.92
CA PHE A 81 -1.43 -6.13 5.63
C PHE A 81 -0.16 -5.83 6.44
N ALA A 82 0.46 -6.83 7.06
CA ALA A 82 1.72 -6.65 7.76
C ALA A 82 2.83 -6.18 6.81
N THR A 83 2.93 -6.80 5.64
CA THR A 83 3.94 -6.47 4.62
C THR A 83 3.83 -5.01 4.18
N TYR A 84 2.61 -4.58 3.82
CA TYR A 84 2.39 -3.21 3.35
C TYR A 84 2.40 -2.18 4.48
N GLY A 85 1.96 -2.56 5.68
CA GLY A 85 2.09 -1.74 6.88
C GLY A 85 3.55 -1.41 7.17
N PHE A 86 4.43 -2.42 7.20
CA PHE A 86 5.86 -2.18 7.39
C PHE A 86 6.49 -1.41 6.23
N PHE A 87 6.10 -1.71 4.98
CA PHE A 87 6.55 -0.94 3.81
C PHE A 87 6.27 0.56 4.00
N TRP A 88 5.05 0.93 4.37
CA TRP A 88 4.67 2.34 4.53
C TRP A 88 5.31 2.99 5.75
N VAL A 89 5.53 2.27 6.85
CA VAL A 89 6.33 2.78 7.97
C VAL A 89 7.74 3.15 7.48
N VAL A 90 8.40 2.28 6.73
CA VAL A 90 9.76 2.55 6.22
C VAL A 90 9.75 3.72 5.23
N VAL A 91 8.75 3.83 4.35
CA VAL A 91 8.56 4.98 3.46
C VAL A 91 8.37 6.27 4.28
N ALA A 92 7.57 6.26 5.35
CA ALA A 92 7.40 7.42 6.22
C ALA A 92 8.72 7.85 6.88
N MET A 93 9.50 6.88 7.38
CA MET A 93 10.80 7.15 7.99
C MET A 93 11.76 7.80 7.01
N HIS A 94 11.71 7.47 5.72
CA HIS A 94 12.49 8.17 4.69
C HIS A 94 12.17 9.66 4.62
N PHE A 95 10.89 10.01 4.64
CA PHE A 95 10.48 11.42 4.55
C PHE A 95 10.78 12.21 5.83
N TYR A 96 10.80 11.57 7.01
CA TYR A 96 11.25 12.22 8.24
C TYR A 96 12.76 12.35 8.35
N ASN A 97 13.50 11.30 7.98
CA ASN A 97 14.95 11.24 8.06
C ASN A 97 15.51 10.45 6.86
N PRO A 98 15.84 11.13 5.76
CA PRO A 98 16.20 10.48 4.51
C PRO A 98 17.56 9.77 4.61
N GLY A 99 17.51 8.44 4.62
CA GLY A 99 18.69 7.57 4.44
C GLY A 99 19.04 7.37 2.96
N ASP A 100 19.97 6.45 2.69
CA ASP A 100 20.42 6.14 1.32
C ASP A 100 19.29 5.58 0.45
N LYS A 101 18.98 6.28 -0.65
CA LYS A 101 17.95 5.94 -1.65
C LYS A 101 18.12 4.54 -2.25
N LYS A 102 19.35 4.02 -2.30
CA LYS A 102 19.65 2.68 -2.80
C LYS A 102 18.95 1.61 -1.95
N ILE A 103 18.97 1.73 -0.62
CA ILE A 103 18.35 0.71 0.26
C ILE A 103 16.83 0.68 0.06
N TYR A 104 16.19 1.84 -0.12
CA TYR A 104 14.76 1.91 -0.44
C TYR A 104 14.44 1.28 -1.80
N ALA A 105 15.30 1.44 -2.81
CA ALA A 105 15.13 0.75 -4.08
C ALA A 105 15.20 -0.79 -3.95
N HIS A 106 16.09 -1.32 -3.09
CA HIS A 106 16.14 -2.75 -2.79
C HIS A 106 14.91 -3.21 -2.01
N LEU A 107 14.43 -2.41 -1.07
CA LEU A 107 13.17 -2.68 -0.38
C LEU A 107 12.02 -2.82 -1.37
N PHE A 108 11.90 -1.91 -2.35
CA PHE A 108 10.86 -1.99 -3.37
C PHE A 108 10.91 -3.30 -4.17
N LEU A 109 12.11 -3.74 -4.56
CA LEU A 109 12.29 -5.05 -5.21
C LEU A 109 11.97 -6.23 -4.28
N GLY A 110 12.33 -6.14 -3.01
CA GLY A 110 11.95 -7.15 -2.00
C GLY A 110 10.43 -7.26 -1.87
N ILE A 111 9.73 -6.13 -1.79
CA ILE A 111 8.26 -6.08 -1.74
C ILE A 111 7.64 -6.60 -3.04
N PHE A 112 8.25 -6.35 -4.20
CA PHE A 112 7.81 -6.94 -5.47
C PHE A 112 7.81 -8.47 -5.40
N PHE A 113 8.88 -9.11 -4.94
CA PHE A 113 8.91 -10.57 -4.84
C PHE A 113 7.89 -11.11 -3.84
N MET A 114 7.74 -10.47 -2.68
CA MET A 114 6.72 -10.86 -1.69
C MET A 114 5.31 -10.72 -2.27
N THR A 115 5.04 -9.62 -2.97
CA THR A 115 3.74 -9.34 -3.60
C THR A 115 3.46 -10.29 -4.76
N ALA A 116 4.47 -10.74 -5.49
CA ALA A 116 4.32 -11.80 -6.50
C ALA A 116 3.88 -13.13 -5.88
N VAL A 117 4.42 -13.50 -4.72
CA VAL A 117 3.98 -14.70 -3.98
C VAL A 117 2.52 -14.56 -3.54
N PHE A 118 2.12 -13.40 -3.01
CA PHE A 118 0.72 -13.14 -2.66
C PHE A 118 -0.18 -13.18 -3.89
N SER A 119 0.21 -12.53 -4.99
CA SER A 119 -0.55 -12.52 -6.24
C SER A 119 -0.77 -13.94 -6.76
N TYR A 120 0.29 -14.77 -6.77
CA TYR A 120 0.21 -16.17 -7.14
C TYR A 120 -0.79 -16.94 -6.27
N LYS A 121 -0.70 -16.80 -4.94
CA LYS A 121 -1.65 -17.44 -4.02
C LYS A 121 -3.09 -16.97 -4.23
N ALA A 122 -3.31 -15.67 -4.44
CA ALA A 122 -4.64 -15.13 -4.74
C ALA A 122 -5.24 -15.76 -6.01
N ILE A 123 -4.45 -15.89 -7.07
CA ILE A 123 -4.87 -16.52 -8.33
C ILE A 123 -5.21 -18.00 -8.11
N MET A 124 -4.36 -18.74 -7.39
CA MET A 124 -4.61 -20.16 -7.06
C MET A 124 -5.88 -20.36 -6.22
N MET A 125 -6.26 -19.36 -5.41
CA MET A 125 -7.52 -19.35 -4.64
C MET A 125 -8.73 -18.88 -5.46
N GLY A 126 -8.58 -18.61 -6.76
CA GLY A 126 -9.64 -18.04 -7.61
C GLY A 126 -10.00 -16.59 -7.27
N LYS A 127 -9.21 -15.91 -6.44
CA LYS A 127 -9.43 -14.52 -5.98
C LYS A 127 -8.74 -13.52 -6.91
N ILE A 128 -8.89 -13.71 -8.22
CA ILE A 128 -8.27 -12.84 -9.24
C ILE A 128 -8.79 -11.41 -9.09
N TRP A 129 -10.12 -11.25 -9.03
CA TRP A 129 -10.76 -9.97 -8.75
C TRP A 129 -11.44 -10.00 -7.37
N PRO A 130 -11.30 -8.96 -6.53
CA PRO A 130 -10.47 -7.76 -6.70
C PRO A 130 -9.04 -7.93 -6.16
N LEU A 131 -8.82 -8.88 -5.23
CA LEU A 131 -7.56 -9.02 -4.48
C LEU A 131 -6.34 -9.26 -5.39
N GLY A 132 -6.41 -10.26 -6.28
CA GLY A 132 -5.32 -10.56 -7.20
C GLY A 132 -4.96 -9.37 -8.08
N THR A 133 -5.94 -8.63 -8.60
CA THR A 133 -5.73 -7.42 -9.39
C THR A 133 -5.02 -6.33 -8.59
N VAL A 134 -5.44 -6.07 -7.35
CA VAL A 134 -4.78 -5.10 -6.46
C VAL A 134 -3.32 -5.50 -6.24
N LEU A 135 -3.05 -6.76 -5.93
CA LEU A 135 -1.68 -7.25 -5.72
C LEU A 135 -0.82 -7.16 -6.99
N LEU A 136 -1.39 -7.48 -8.15
CA LEU A 136 -0.69 -7.35 -9.44
C LEU A 136 -0.37 -5.89 -9.77
N LEU A 137 -1.27 -4.95 -9.46
CA LEU A 137 -0.99 -3.52 -9.62
C LEU A 137 0.09 -3.04 -8.64
N ILE A 138 0.12 -3.56 -7.41
CA ILE A 138 1.20 -3.27 -6.46
C ILE A 138 2.53 -3.86 -6.97
N ASN A 139 2.54 -5.02 -7.62
CA ASN A 139 3.72 -5.53 -8.32
C ASN A 139 4.21 -4.57 -9.41
N VAL A 140 3.30 -4.07 -10.25
CA VAL A 140 3.65 -3.06 -11.28
C VAL A 140 4.22 -1.80 -10.62
N LEU A 141 3.65 -1.33 -9.52
CA LEU A 141 4.18 -0.18 -8.80
C LEU A 141 5.60 -0.46 -8.27
N THR A 142 5.77 -1.56 -7.55
CA THR A 142 7.01 -1.88 -6.81
C THR A 142 8.20 -2.22 -7.71
N ILE A 143 7.98 -2.72 -8.93
CA ILE A 143 9.05 -2.90 -9.93
C ILE A 143 9.44 -1.57 -10.62
N LEU A 144 8.53 -0.60 -10.69
CA LEU A 144 8.78 0.70 -11.31
C LEU A 144 9.39 1.72 -10.33
N LEU A 145 9.04 1.63 -9.04
CA LEU A 145 9.50 2.55 -8.01
C LEU A 145 11.04 2.70 -7.94
N PRO A 146 11.89 1.67 -8.09
CA PRO A 146 13.34 1.84 -8.13
C PRO A 146 13.81 2.87 -9.18
N PHE A 147 13.16 2.89 -10.35
CA PHE A 147 13.51 3.81 -11.43
C PHE A 147 12.97 5.22 -11.19
N ALA A 148 11.76 5.34 -10.66
CA ALA A 148 11.19 6.62 -10.24
C ALA A 148 12.02 7.26 -9.11
N TRP A 149 12.46 6.44 -8.15
CA TRP A 149 13.14 6.88 -6.93
C TRP A 149 14.61 7.20 -7.13
N TYR A 150 15.32 6.35 -7.88
CA TYR A 150 16.77 6.48 -8.05
C TYR A 150 17.16 7.36 -9.24
N LYS A 151 16.48 7.21 -10.39
CA LYS A 151 16.83 7.91 -11.63
C LYS A 151 15.98 9.16 -11.90
N GLN A 152 15.03 9.50 -11.01
CA GLN A 152 14.13 10.64 -11.13
C GLN A 152 13.46 10.78 -12.51
N ASN A 153 13.07 9.65 -13.11
CA ASN A 153 12.41 9.67 -14.41
C ASN A 153 10.95 10.13 -14.27
N THR A 154 10.65 11.36 -14.70
CA THR A 154 9.33 11.98 -14.60
C THR A 154 8.20 11.16 -15.22
N LEU A 155 8.45 10.50 -16.36
CA LEU A 155 7.44 9.65 -16.99
C LEU A 155 7.12 8.44 -16.12
N ILE A 156 8.15 7.77 -15.59
CA ILE A 156 7.96 6.62 -14.70
C ILE A 156 7.29 7.05 -13.39
N THR A 157 7.63 8.21 -12.85
CA THR A 157 6.95 8.78 -11.67
C THR A 157 5.45 8.96 -11.92
N LYS A 158 5.06 9.51 -13.08
CA LYS A 158 3.64 9.65 -13.44
C LYS A 158 2.95 8.30 -13.63
N ILE A 159 3.63 7.30 -14.20
CA ILE A 159 3.10 5.93 -14.30
C ILE A 159 2.87 5.36 -12.89
N CYS A 160 3.83 5.50 -11.98
CA CYS A 160 3.67 5.08 -10.58
C CYS A 160 2.46 5.77 -9.94
N GLY A 161 2.28 7.07 -10.20
CA GLY A 161 1.13 7.84 -9.73
C GLY A 161 -0.20 7.29 -10.24
N ALA A 162 -0.31 7.04 -11.54
CA ALA A 162 -1.50 6.43 -12.14
C ALA A 162 -1.76 5.00 -11.60
N THR A 163 -0.71 4.19 -11.40
CA THR A 163 -0.83 2.87 -10.79
C THR A 163 -1.34 2.94 -9.36
N ASN A 164 -0.87 3.91 -8.57
CA ASN A 164 -1.35 4.19 -7.22
C ASN A 164 -2.86 4.52 -7.20
N ILE A 165 -3.33 5.37 -8.13
CA ILE A 165 -4.76 5.66 -8.28
C ILE A 165 -5.55 4.39 -8.62
N ALA A 166 -5.05 3.59 -9.58
CA ALA A 166 -5.68 2.34 -9.99
C ALA A 166 -5.77 1.32 -8.84
N ILE A 167 -4.72 1.19 -8.01
CA ILE A 167 -4.73 0.33 -6.81
C ILE A 167 -5.91 0.69 -5.91
N GLY A 168 -6.06 1.97 -5.57
CA GLY A 168 -7.14 2.40 -4.68
C GLY A 168 -8.53 2.20 -5.30
N LEU A 169 -8.69 2.42 -6.60
CA LEU A 169 -9.95 2.15 -7.31
C LEU A 169 -10.31 0.65 -7.33
N CYS A 170 -9.34 -0.22 -7.63
CA CYS A 170 -9.54 -1.66 -7.63
C CYS A 170 -9.73 -2.25 -6.22
N ALA A 171 -9.32 -1.54 -5.18
CA ALA A 171 -9.55 -1.93 -3.78
C ALA A 171 -10.97 -1.59 -3.28
N ILE A 172 -11.74 -0.75 -3.97
CA ILE A 172 -13.10 -0.35 -3.56
C ILE A 172 -14.01 -1.56 -3.27
N PRO A 173 -14.10 -2.60 -4.13
CA PRO A 173 -14.98 -3.72 -3.85
C PRO A 173 -14.54 -4.54 -2.62
N LEU A 174 -13.24 -4.57 -2.32
CA LEU A 174 -12.74 -5.17 -1.08
C LEU A 174 -13.21 -4.36 0.13
N LEU A 175 -13.10 -3.03 0.05
CA LEU A 175 -13.53 -2.14 1.12
C LEU A 175 -15.04 -2.26 1.38
N PHE A 176 -15.87 -2.22 0.33
CA PHE A 176 -17.32 -2.35 0.46
C PHE A 176 -17.71 -3.69 1.09
N HIS A 177 -17.10 -4.78 0.62
CA HIS A 177 -17.30 -6.09 1.23
C HIS A 177 -16.94 -6.09 2.73
N SER A 178 -15.80 -5.48 3.11
CA SER A 178 -15.38 -5.40 4.51
C SER A 178 -16.26 -4.50 5.39
N LEU A 179 -16.96 -3.53 4.78
CA LEU A 179 -17.94 -2.67 5.44
C LEU A 179 -19.34 -3.31 5.51
N GLY A 180 -19.56 -4.45 4.87
CA GLY A 180 -20.86 -5.12 4.79
C GLY A 180 -21.84 -4.45 3.81
N VAL A 181 -21.33 -3.77 2.79
CA VAL A 181 -22.09 -3.07 1.73
C VAL A 181 -21.93 -3.78 0.39
#